data_AF-A0A968FN14-F1
#
_entry.id   AF-A0A968FN14-F1
#
_cell.length_a   1.000
_cell.length_b   1.000
_cell.length_c   1.000
_cell.angle_alpha   90.00
_cell.angle_beta   90.00
_cell.angle_gamma   90.00
#
_symmetry.space_group_name_H-M   'P 1'
#
loop_
_entity.id
_entity.type
_entity.pdbx_description
1 polymer ?
#
loop_
_entity_poly.entity_id
_entity_poly.type
_entity_poly.pdbx_seq_one_letter_code
_entity_poly.pdbx_strand_id
1 'polypeptide(L)' 'EHYLPVKNQGALLTGEDLIERFQLNPSPLFRTILERVEEGRVLGTIRSREDAEELARSIIQTH' A
#
# COMPACT_ATOMS: atom_id res chain seq x y z
N GLU A 1 -8.73 -5.09 18.50
CA GLU A 1 -8.71 -3.79 17.82
C GLU A 1 -9.12 -4.01 16.36
N HIS A 2 -10.30 -3.54 15.94
CA HIS A 2 -10.78 -3.70 14.57
C HIS A 2 -10.31 -2.48 13.77
N TYR A 3 -9.26 -2.65 12.96
CA TYR A 3 -8.81 -1.62 12.02
C TYR A 3 -9.85 -1.54 10.91
N LEU A 4 -10.76 -0.57 10.98
CA LEU A 4 -11.70 -0.28 9.89
C LEU A 4 -10.91 0.48 8.83
N PRO A 5 -10.63 -0.10 7.64
CA PRO A 5 -10.00 0.68 6.60
C PRO A 5 -11.00 1.75 6.19
N VAL A 6 -10.59 3.00 6.41
CA VAL A 6 -11.24 4.15 5.81
C VAL A 6 -11.35 3.84 4.33
N LYS A 7 -12.57 3.58 3.84
CA LYS A 7 -12.92 3.49 2.43
C LYS A 7 -12.62 4.85 1.80
N ASN A 8 -11.35 5.14 1.61
CA ASN A 8 -10.89 6.33 0.95
C ASN A 8 -10.96 5.99 -0.54
N GLN A 9 -12.05 6.39 -1.19
CA GLN A 9 -12.31 6.13 -2.61
C GLN A 9 -11.25 6.74 -3.57
N GLY A 10 -10.15 7.31 -3.05
CA GLY A 10 -9.00 7.83 -3.79
C GLY A 10 -7.63 7.28 -3.37
N ALA A 11 -7.57 6.28 -2.49
CA ALA A 11 -6.31 5.59 -2.20
C ALA A 11 -5.97 4.62 -3.33
N LEU A 12 -4.78 4.77 -3.93
CA LEU A 12 -4.30 3.89 -4.99
C LEU A 12 -3.98 2.48 -4.45
N LEU A 13 -3.64 2.37 -3.17
CA LEU A 13 -3.43 1.11 -2.47
C LEU A 13 -3.93 1.24 -1.03
N THR A 14 -4.59 0.20 -0.51
CA THR A 14 -5.06 0.15 0.88
C THR A 14 -4.45 -1.05 1.60
N GLY A 15 -4.50 -1.04 2.93
CA GLY A 15 -4.10 -2.22 3.71
C GLY A 15 -4.90 -3.47 3.34
N GLU A 16 -6.18 -3.33 3.02
CA GLU A 16 -6.99 -4.46 2.55
C GLU A 16 -6.43 -5.08 1.26
N ASP A 17 -5.98 -4.23 0.32
CA ASP A 17 -5.34 -4.63 -0.94
C ASP A 17 -4.04 -5.43 -0.68
N LEU A 18 -3.26 -5.04 0.33
CA LEU A 18 -2.07 -5.75 0.78
C LEU A 18 -2.39 -7.14 1.37
N ILE A 19 -3.53 -7.30 2.04
CA ILE A 19 -3.96 -8.59 2.57
C ILE A 19 -4.51 -9.46 1.45
N GLU A 20 -5.39 -8.93 0.59
CA GLU A 20 -6.09 -9.72 -0.42
C GLU A 20 -5.19 -10.10 -1.60
N ARG A 21 -4.37 -9.17 -2.11
CA ARG A 21 -3.55 -9.40 -3.31
C ARG A 21 -2.15 -9.90 -3.00
N PHE A 22 -1.56 -9.43 -1.91
CA PHE A 22 -0.20 -9.81 -1.53
C PHE A 22 -0.16 -10.88 -0.45
N GLN A 23 -1.33 -11.27 0.10
CA GLN A 23 -1.45 -12.25 1.18
C GLN A 23 -0.48 -11.97 2.33
N LEU A 24 -0.18 -10.69 2.56
CA LEU A 24 0.73 -10.26 3.61
C LEU A 24 0.00 -10.23 4.94
N ASN A 25 0.68 -10.70 5.97
CA ASN A 25 0.19 -10.56 7.33
C ASN A 25 0.40 -9.12 7.84
N PRO A 26 -0.55 -8.60 8.67
CA PRO A 26 -0.42 -7.29 9.28
C PRO A 26 0.87 -7.23 10.10
N SER A 27 1.82 -6.49 9.57
CA SER A 27 3.19 -6.37 10.07
C SER A 27 3.65 -4.91 9.90
N PRO A 28 4.76 -4.49 10.54
CA PRO A 28 5.28 -3.14 10.38
C PRO A 28 5.52 -2.75 8.91
N LEU A 29 5.78 -3.74 8.06
CA LEU A 29 5.96 -3.61 6.62
C LEU A 29 4.74 -2.98 5.93
N PHE A 30 3.51 -3.25 6.38
CA PHE A 30 2.31 -2.62 5.84
C PHE A 30 2.38 -1.10 5.94
N ARG A 31 2.79 -0.60 7.11
CA ARG A 31 2.86 0.83 7.36
C ARG A 31 3.91 1.44 6.44
N THR A 32 5.07 0.79 6.30
CA THR A 32 6.12 1.20 5.36
C THR A 32 5.64 1.26 3.91
N ILE A 33 4.91 0.24 3.44
CA ILE A 33 4.38 0.22 2.07
C ILE A 33 3.37 1.34 1.88
N LEU A 34 2.40 1.49 2.79
CA LEU A 34 1.38 2.52 2.68
C LEU A 34 1.96 3.94 2.76
N GLU A 35 2.95 4.18 3.64
CA GLU A 35 3.65 5.45 3.72
C GLU A 35 4.39 5.78 2.42
N ARG A 36 5.11 4.81 1.85
CA ARG A 36 5.84 4.98 0.58
C ARG A 36 4.90 5.25 -0.59
N VAL A 37 3.75 4.56 -0.62
CA VAL A 37 2.73 4.77 -1.65
C VAL A 37 2.12 6.16 -1.54
N GLU A 38 1.78 6.60 -0.32
CA GLU A 38 1.23 7.94 -0.09
C GLU A 38 2.26 9.03 -0.45
N GLU A 39 3.52 8.83 -0.05
CA GLU A 39 4.62 9.73 -0.39
C GLU A 39 4.78 9.86 -1.91
N GLY A 40 4.77 8.73 -2.64
CA GLY A 40 4.80 8.74 -4.09
C GLY A 40 3.57 9.38 -4.74
N ARG A 41 2.39 9.22 -4.12
CA ARG A 41 1.15 9.86 -4.60
C ARG A 41 1.19 11.37 -4.42
N VAL A 42 1.70 11.85 -3.29
CA VAL A 42 1.90 13.28 -2.99
C VAL A 42 2.95 13.89 -3.93
N LEU A 43 4.05 13.18 -4.17
CA LEU A 43 5.08 13.58 -5.13
C LEU A 43 4.61 13.48 -6.59
N GLY A 44 3.49 12.82 -6.84
CA GLY A 44 2.95 12.58 -8.17
C GLY A 44 3.77 11.58 -8.99
N THR A 45 4.63 10.79 -8.35
CA THR A 45 5.34 9.65 -8.96
C THR A 45 4.45 8.43 -9.09
N ILE A 46 3.49 8.26 -8.17
CA ILE A 46 2.48 7.20 -8.19
C ILE A 46 1.15 7.84 -8.54
N ARG A 47 0.62 7.50 -9.72
CA ARG A 47 -0.62 8.08 -10.23
C ARG A 47 -1.70 7.04 -10.44
N SER A 48 -1.30 5.78 -10.56
CA SER A 48 -2.17 4.65 -10.79
C SER A 48 -2.05 3.58 -9.71
N ARG A 49 -3.05 2.69 -9.67
CA ARG A 49 -3.03 1.49 -8.81
C ARG A 49 -1.80 0.63 -9.09
N GLU A 50 -1.48 0.45 -10.37
CA GLU A 50 -0.35 -0.36 -10.83
C GLU A 50 0.99 0.16 -10.28
N ASP A 51 1.22 1.47 -10.29
CA ASP A 51 2.43 2.08 -9.70
C ASP A 51 2.55 1.75 -8.20
N ALA A 52 1.42 1.80 -7.48
CA ALA A 52 1.39 1.54 -6.06
C ALA A 52 1.63 0.06 -5.76
N GLU A 53 1.07 -0.83 -6.57
CA GLU A 53 1.29 -2.28 -6.50
C GLU A 53 2.75 -2.65 -6.82
N GLU A 54 3.36 -2.01 -7.82
CA GLU A 54 4.75 -2.24 -8.18
C GLU A 54 5.70 -1.80 -7.05
N LEU A 55 5.45 -0.63 -6.47
CA LEU A 55 6.20 -0.16 -5.29
C LEU A 55 6.05 -1.13 -4.12
N ALA A 56 4.83 -1.60 -3.85
CA ALA A 56 4.59 -2.59 -2.81
C ALA A 56 5.40 -3.87 -3.07
N ARG A 57 5.37 -4.42 -4.29
CA ARG A 57 6.18 -5.59 -4.68
C ARG A 57 7.66 -5.36 -4.46
N SER A 58 8.17 -4.20 -4.85
CA SER A 58 9.59 -3.88 -4.70
C SER A 58 10.02 -3.86 -3.24
N ILE A 59 9.18 -3.31 -2.34
CA ILE A 59 9.44 -3.28 -0.90
C ILE A 59 9.40 -4.70 -0.32
N ILE A 60 8.42 -5.51 -0.75
CA ILE A 60 8.27 -6.91 -0.30
C ILE A 60 9.45 -7.76 -0.74
N GLN A 61 9.94 -7.62 -1.98
CA GLN A 61 11.09 -8.40 -2.47
C GLN A 61 12.42 -7.98 -1.85
N THR A 62 12.51 -6.78 -1.29
CA THR A 62 13.71 -6.26 -0.65
C THR A 62 13.85 -6.73 0.80
N HIS A 63 12.77 -7.29 1.39
CA HIS A 63 12.69 -7.72 2.79
C HIS A 63 12.47 -9.23 2.93
#